data_AF-A0A5K1G2K2-F1
#
_entry.id   AF-A0A5K1G2K2-F1
#
_cell.length_a   1.000
_cell.length_b   1.000
_cell.length_c   1.000
_cell.angle_alpha   90.00
_cell.angle_beta   90.00
_cell.angle_gamma   90.00
#
_symmetry.space_group_name_H-M   'P 1'
#
loop_
_entity.id
_entity.type
_entity.pdbx_description
1 polymer ?
#
loop_
_entity_poly.entity_id
_entity_poly.type
_entity_poly.pdbx_seq_one_letter_code
_entity_poly.pdbx_strand_id
1 'polypeptide(L)'
;MGEPGKTRAELAAERAIGALGMGYDLTNDVRLAYCKGGGRLLELHEAQPPQKVRLPDGTVVAGVPGCVRVDKGERLRFKTDALSFQQ
;
A
#
# COMPACT_ATOMS: atom_id res chain seq x y z
N MET A 1 0.49 -32.90 -0.46
CA MET A 1 -0.55 -31.93 -0.89
C MET A 1 0.16 -30.58 -0.94
N GLY A 2 0.48 -30.07 -2.13
CA GLY A 2 1.20 -28.80 -2.26
C GLY A 2 0.29 -27.64 -1.88
N GLU A 3 0.83 -26.66 -1.16
CA GLU A 3 0.12 -25.41 -0.86
C GLU A 3 -0.41 -24.80 -2.17
N PRO A 4 -1.68 -24.37 -2.23
CA PRO A 4 -2.21 -23.69 -3.40
C PRO A 4 -1.37 -22.43 -3.69
N GLY A 5 -0.99 -22.25 -4.95
CA GLY A 5 -0.21 -21.08 -5.37
C GLY A 5 -0.98 -19.77 -5.13
N LYS A 6 -0.29 -18.74 -4.65
CA LYS A 6 -0.89 -17.43 -4.36
C LYS A 6 -1.52 -16.81 -5.60
N THR A 7 -2.68 -16.18 -5.43
CA THR A 7 -3.37 -15.43 -6.47
C THR A 7 -2.64 -14.11 -6.79
N ARG A 8 -2.96 -13.51 -7.94
CA ARG A 8 -2.43 -12.19 -8.30
C ARG A 8 -2.85 -11.09 -7.32
N ALA A 9 -4.04 -11.18 -6.75
CA ALA A 9 -4.55 -10.22 -5.77
C ALA A 9 -3.77 -10.31 -4.45
N GLU A 10 -3.49 -11.53 -3.97
CA GLU A 10 -2.65 -11.77 -2.80
C GLU A 10 -1.24 -11.21 -3.00
N LEU A 11 -0.61 -11.50 -4.15
CA LEU A 11 0.71 -10.97 -4.48
C LEU A 11 0.73 -9.44 -4.55
N ALA A 12 -0.31 -8.83 -5.12
CA ALA A 12 -0.42 -7.38 -5.19
C ALA A 12 -0.56 -6.75 -3.80
N ALA A 13 -1.36 -7.38 -2.92
CA ALA A 13 -1.57 -6.91 -1.56
C ALA A 13 -0.31 -7.04 -0.70
N GLU A 14 0.41 -8.16 -0.79
CA GLU A 14 1.70 -8.35 -0.11
C GLU A 14 2.72 -7.29 -0.52
N ARG A 15 2.81 -7.00 -1.83
CA ARG A 15 3.66 -5.91 -2.34
C ARG A 15 3.25 -4.55 -1.80
N ALA A 16 1.95 -4.26 -1.76
CA ALA A 16 1.43 -3.00 -1.23
C ALA A 16 1.75 -2.82 0.27
N ILE A 17 1.59 -3.86 1.08
CA ILE A 17 1.91 -3.84 2.52
C ILE A 17 3.42 -3.71 2.74
N GLY A 18 4.23 -4.40 1.93
CA GLY A 18 5.68 -4.29 1.95
C GLY A 18 6.17 -2.86 1.63
N ALA A 19 5.48 -2.16 0.75
CA ALA A 19 5.81 -0.80 0.33
C ALA A 19 5.49 0.30 1.35
N LEU A 20 4.71 0.00 2.39
CA LEU A 20 4.35 1.00 3.41
C LEU A 20 5.62 1.55 4.10
N GLY A 21 5.75 2.87 4.12
CA GLY A 21 6.90 3.55 4.71
C GLY A 21 8.17 3.52 3.85
N MET A 22 8.16 2.95 2.64
CA MET A 22 9.29 3.07 1.70
C MET A 22 9.31 4.46 1.05
N GLY A 23 10.49 4.91 0.62
CA GLY A 23 10.63 6.12 -0.20
C GLY A 23 10.23 5.89 -1.65
N TYR A 24 9.91 6.96 -2.39
CA TYR A 24 9.58 6.92 -3.82
C TYR A 24 10.41 7.94 -4.60
N ASP A 25 10.55 7.72 -5.91
CA ASP A 25 11.11 8.71 -6.81
C ASP A 25 10.00 9.57 -7.43
N LEU A 26 9.76 10.73 -6.83
CA LEU A 26 8.75 11.68 -7.31
C LEU A 26 9.01 12.20 -8.72
N THR A 27 10.26 12.16 -9.20
CA THR A 27 10.62 12.62 -10.54
C THR A 27 10.33 11.58 -11.62
N ASN A 28 10.14 10.32 -11.22
CA ASN A 28 9.89 9.20 -12.12
C ASN A 28 8.43 8.74 -12.01
N ASP A 29 8.06 8.10 -10.90
CA ASP A 29 6.73 7.52 -10.72
C ASP A 29 6.46 7.18 -9.24
N VAL A 30 5.20 7.27 -8.83
CA VAL A 30 4.73 6.96 -7.46
C VAL A 30 4.07 5.58 -7.35
N ARG A 31 3.97 4.83 -8.44
CA ARG A 31 3.48 3.45 -8.43
C ARG A 31 4.40 2.56 -7.59
N LEU A 32 3.82 1.56 -6.94
CA LEU A 32 4.52 0.59 -6.08
C LEU A 32 5.75 -0.08 -6.73
N ALA A 33 5.78 -0.19 -8.05
CA ALA A 33 6.93 -0.75 -8.78
C ALA A 33 8.19 0.12 -8.71
N TYR A 34 8.07 1.37 -8.30
CA TYR A 34 9.15 2.37 -8.23
C TYR A 34 9.47 2.80 -6.78
N CYS A 35 9.03 2.03 -5.78
CA CYS A 35 9.53 2.18 -4.41
C CYS A 35 11.05 2.10 -4.41
N LYS A 36 11.73 3.06 -3.80
CA LYS A 36 13.18 3.06 -3.64
C LYS A 36 13.60 1.93 -2.71
N GLY A 37 14.68 1.25 -3.06
CA GLY A 37 15.36 0.31 -2.16
C GLY A 37 15.95 1.04 -0.94
N GLY A 38 16.41 0.26 0.05
CA GLY A 38 17.03 0.79 1.28
C GLY A 38 16.22 0.62 2.56
N GLY A 39 15.07 -0.06 2.49
CA GLY A 39 14.22 -0.34 3.65
C GLY A 39 13.12 0.71 3.86
N ARG A 40 12.45 0.63 5.02
CA ARG A 40 11.41 1.60 5.39
C ARG A 40 12.06 2.85 6.00
N LEU A 41 11.59 4.01 5.58
CA LEU A 41 11.91 5.32 6.17
C LEU A 41 11.07 5.61 7.43
N LEU A 42 10.01 4.83 7.64
CA LEU A 42 9.14 4.92 8.80
C LEU A 42 9.17 3.60 9.57
N GLU A 43 9.25 3.70 10.89
CA GLU A 43 9.02 2.57 11.78
C GLU A 43 7.51 2.30 11.84
N LEU A 44 7.11 1.06 11.53
CA LEU A 44 5.73 0.64 11.71
C LEU A 44 5.55 0.18 13.14
N HIS A 45 4.66 0.86 13.87
CA HIS A 45 4.45 0.59 15.29
C HIS A 45 4.14 -0.90 15.56
N GLU A 46 5.09 -1.59 16.18
CA GLU A 46 5.03 -3.04 16.45
C GLU A 46 4.33 -3.40 17.76
N ALA A 47 3.87 -2.41 18.56
CA ALA A 47 3.22 -2.72 19.84
C ALA A 47 1.85 -3.42 19.67
N GLN A 48 1.29 -3.39 18.45
CA GLN A 48 0.12 -4.18 18.10
C GLN A 48 0.56 -5.43 17.33
N PRO A 49 0.06 -6.63 17.71
CA PRO A 49 0.44 -7.86 17.04
C PRO A 49 0.04 -7.82 15.56
N PRO A 50 0.79 -8.49 14.66
CA PRO A 50 0.40 -8.61 13.27
C PRO A 50 -1.00 -9.23 13.12
N GLN A 51 -1.78 -8.70 12.19
CA GLN A 51 -3.17 -9.08 11.97
C GLN A 51 -3.37 -9.72 10.59
N LYS A 52 -4.49 -10.44 10.46
CA LYS A 52 -5.03 -10.85 9.16
C LYS A 52 -6.01 -9.78 8.68
N VAL A 53 -5.82 -9.30 7.47
CA VAL A 53 -6.71 -8.30 6.85
C VAL A 53 -7.48 -8.95 5.72
N ARG A 54 -8.78 -8.66 5.66
CA ARG A 54 -9.64 -9.06 4.55
C ARG A 54 -9.87 -7.89 3.61
N LEU A 55 -9.52 -8.07 2.34
CA LEU A 55 -9.74 -7.09 1.28
C LEU A 55 -11.19 -7.14 0.79
N PRO A 56 -11.68 -6.07 0.12
CA PRO A 56 -13.05 -6.02 -0.41
C PRO A 56 -13.41 -7.14 -1.38
N ASP A 57 -12.43 -7.70 -2.10
CA ASP A 57 -12.60 -8.82 -3.03
C ASP A 57 -12.63 -10.20 -2.34
N GLY A 58 -12.53 -10.23 -1.01
CA GLY A 58 -12.55 -11.45 -0.21
C GLY A 58 -11.16 -12.04 0.07
N THR A 59 -10.10 -11.53 -0.56
CA THR A 59 -8.70 -11.93 -0.33
C THR A 59 -8.31 -11.70 1.13
N VAL A 60 -7.59 -12.66 1.73
CA VAL A 60 -7.09 -12.55 3.10
C VAL A 60 -5.57 -12.49 3.10
N VAL A 61 -5.01 -11.43 3.66
CA VAL A 61 -3.56 -11.24 3.78
C VAL A 61 -3.16 -11.34 5.24
N ALA A 62 -2.19 -12.20 5.54
CA ALA A 62 -1.65 -12.38 6.88
C ALA A 62 -0.39 -11.56 7.12
N GLY A 63 -0.03 -11.36 8.39
CA GLY A 63 1.23 -10.69 8.76
C GLY A 63 1.21 -9.18 8.53
N VAL A 64 0.03 -8.57 8.43
CA VAL A 64 -0.09 -7.11 8.27
C VAL A 64 0.20 -6.45 9.61
N PRO A 65 1.06 -5.42 9.70
CA PRO A 65 1.31 -4.73 10.97
C PRO A 65 0.01 -4.20 11.58
N GLY A 66 -0.17 -4.32 12.90
CA GLY A 66 -1.43 -3.98 13.57
C GLY A 66 -1.87 -2.53 13.39
N CYS A 67 -0.91 -1.61 13.27
CA CYS A 67 -1.16 -0.19 13.03
C CYS A 67 -1.65 0.15 11.62
N VAL A 68 -1.60 -0.80 10.67
CA VAL A 68 -2.03 -0.61 9.29
C VAL A 68 -3.53 -0.88 9.19
N ARG A 69 -4.27 0.12 8.70
CA ARG A 69 -5.70 0.00 8.42
C ARG A 69 -5.90 -0.18 6.93
N VAL A 70 -6.85 -1.05 6.56
CA VAL A 70 -7.28 -1.21 5.17
C VAL A 70 -8.70 -0.72 5.04
N ASP A 71 -8.88 0.21 4.10
CA ASP A 71 -10.17 0.79 3.76
C ASP A 71 -10.61 0.28 2.38
N LYS A 72 -11.91 0.40 2.08
CA LYS A 72 -12.48 0.10 0.77
C LYS A 72 -12.00 1.07 -0.31
N GLY A 73 -11.41 2.19 0.09
CA GLY A 73 -10.90 3.23 -0.78
C GLY A 73 -12.03 4.13 -1.23
N GLU A 74 -12.20 5.28 -0.59
CA GLU A 74 -13.02 6.34 -1.15
C GLU A 74 -12.29 6.99 -2.32
N ARG A 75 -12.98 7.17 -3.45
CA ARG A 75 -12.45 7.94 -4.58
C ARG A 75 -12.56 9.43 -4.30
N LEU A 76 -11.77 9.94 -3.36
CA LEU A 76 -11.62 11.36 -3.09
C LEU A 76 -10.75 12.00 -4.19
N ARG A 77 -11.42 12.58 -5.20
CA ARG A 77 -10.77 13.50 -6.14
C ARG A 77 -10.83 14.91 -5.54
N PHE A 78 -9.76 15.31 -4.86
CA PHE A 78 -9.53 16.72 -4.59
C PHE A 78 -9.20 17.41 -5.92
N LYS A 79 -10.16 18.15 -6.48
CA LYS A 79 -9.87 19.10 -7.57
C LYS A 79 -9.31 20.35 -6.90
N THR A 80 -8.04 20.65 -7.14
CA THR A 80 -7.51 21.99 -6.88
C THR A 80 -7.76 22.79 -8.15
N ASP A 81 -8.44 23.93 -8.06
CA ASP A 81 -8.59 24.81 -9.22
C ASP A 81 -7.19 25.25 -9.66
N ALA A 82 -6.87 25.01 -10.93
CA ALA A 82 -5.67 25.57 -11.53
C ALA A 82 -5.93 27.06 -11.76
N LEU A 83 -5.18 27.93 -11.09
CA LEU A 83 -5.25 29.37 -11.35
C LEU A 83 -4.86 29.62 -12.81
N SER A 84 -5.75 30.25 -13.57
CA SER A 84 -5.42 30.73 -14.90
C SER A 84 -4.45 31.90 -14.77
N PHE A 85 -3.26 31.79 -15.35
CA PHE A 85 -2.41 32.95 -15.60
C PHE A 85 -3.05 33.78 -16.71
N GLN A 86 -3.94 34.70 -16.33
CA GLN A 86 -4.33 35.79 -17.22
C GLN A 86 -3.24 36.87 -17.09
N GLN A 87 -2.47 37.05 -18.16
CA GLN A 87 -1.56 38.19 -18.34
C GLN A 87 -2.33 39.41 -18.85
#